data_AF-A0A1G1AIR1-F1
#
_entry.id   AF-A0A1G1AIR1-F1
#
_cell.length_a   1.000
_cell.length_b   1.000
_cell.length_c   1.000
_cell.angle_alpha   90.00
_cell.angle_beta   90.00
_cell.angle_gamma   90.00
#
_symmetry.space_group_name_H-M   'P 1'
#
loop_
_entity.id
_entity.type
_entity.pdbx_description
1 polymer ?
#
loop_
_entity_poly.entity_id
_entity_poly.type
_entity_poly.pdbx_seq_one_letter_code
_entity_poly.pdbx_strand_id
1 'polypeptide(L)'
;MIKKLDDNAECSRNWIGNDRVNQHYYARIRLNESPLSLGLQWKELDDSPKRLVGKYNLDLKSLLNKKFIRIVDGCPGEVILRFQRTDDGQIQIAINRKAPALSIGVFKA
;
A
#
# COMPACT_ATOMS: atom_id res chain seq x y z
N MET A 1 0.81 11.19 -7.95
CA MET A 1 1.22 9.78 -7.78
C MET A 1 1.09 9.31 -6.35
N ILE A 2 1.96 9.75 -5.43
CA ILE A 2 1.80 9.53 -3.97
C ILE A 2 2.18 10.82 -3.26
N LYS A 3 1.37 11.24 -2.28
CA LYS A 3 1.68 12.36 -1.40
C LYS A 3 1.56 11.90 0.05
N LYS A 4 2.60 12.09 0.86
CA LYS A 4 2.51 11.84 2.31
C LYS A 4 1.64 12.94 2.95
N LEU A 5 0.76 12.55 3.85
CA LEU A 5 -0.12 13.42 4.62
C LEU A 5 0.43 13.56 6.05
N ASP A 6 -0.14 14.50 6.80
CA ASP A 6 0.08 14.59 8.25
C ASP A 6 -0.42 13.31 8.95
N ASP A 7 0.26 12.89 10.01
CA ASP A 7 -0.11 11.68 10.75
C ASP A 7 -1.48 11.79 11.44
N ASN A 8 -2.00 13.01 11.63
CA ASN A 8 -3.35 13.28 12.14
C ASN A 8 -4.41 13.41 11.04
N ALA A 9 -4.05 13.42 9.76
CA ALA A 9 -5.02 13.57 8.67
C ALA A 9 -6.07 12.44 8.67
N GLU A 10 -7.32 12.75 8.34
CA GLU A 10 -8.32 11.71 8.14
C GLU A 10 -8.08 10.95 6.83
N CYS A 11 -8.35 9.65 6.82
CA CYS A 11 -8.18 8.78 5.66
C CYS A 11 -9.45 7.99 5.41
N SER A 12 -9.84 7.86 4.14
CA SER A 12 -11.03 7.10 3.73
C SER A 12 -10.84 5.60 3.94
N ARG A 13 -9.58 5.13 3.93
CA ARG A 13 -9.22 3.75 4.27
C ARG A 13 -8.11 3.71 5.32
N ASN A 14 -8.18 2.71 6.18
CA ASN A 14 -7.12 2.35 7.11
C ASN A 14 -6.82 0.87 6.93
N TRP A 15 -5.57 0.56 6.59
CA TRP A 15 -5.12 -0.81 6.36
C TRP A 15 -3.99 -1.19 7.29
N ILE A 16 -3.94 -2.47 7.63
CA ILE A 16 -2.95 -3.05 8.52
C ILE A 16 -2.28 -4.19 7.73
N GLY A 17 -1.02 -3.99 7.34
CA GLY A 17 -0.18 -5.06 6.83
C GLY A 17 0.41 -5.90 7.95
N ASN A 18 0.81 -7.14 7.64
CA ASN A 18 1.54 -7.99 8.57
C ASN A 18 2.67 -8.75 7.87
N ASP A 19 3.68 -9.20 8.64
CA ASP A 19 4.76 -10.00 8.09
C ASP A 19 4.38 -11.48 7.93
N ARG A 20 3.39 -11.97 8.70
CA ARG A 20 2.90 -13.36 8.66
C ARG A 20 2.52 -13.82 7.25
N VAL A 21 1.90 -12.95 6.44
CA VAL A 21 1.49 -13.29 5.07
C VAL A 21 2.58 -12.90 4.08
N ASN A 22 3.74 -13.55 4.18
CA ASN A 22 4.87 -13.35 3.27
C ASN A 22 5.25 -11.86 3.10
N GLN A 23 5.17 -11.08 4.19
CA GLN A 23 5.50 -9.65 4.23
C GLN A 23 4.78 -8.80 3.18
N HIS A 24 3.54 -9.14 2.82
CA HIS A 24 2.79 -8.31 1.90
C HIS A 24 1.31 -8.23 2.24
N TYR A 25 0.71 -7.12 1.85
CA TYR A 25 -0.71 -6.86 1.94
C TYR A 25 -1.20 -6.44 0.56
N TYR A 26 -2.33 -6.96 0.11
CA TYR A 26 -2.98 -6.48 -1.10
C TYR A 26 -4.45 -6.20 -0.85
N ALA A 27 -4.96 -5.19 -1.54
CA ALA A 27 -6.37 -4.88 -1.56
C ALA A 27 -6.83 -4.64 -3.00
N ARG A 28 -8.07 -5.03 -3.26
CA ARG A 28 -8.80 -4.62 -4.47
C ARG A 28 -9.51 -3.31 -4.16
N ILE A 29 -9.32 -2.33 -5.03
CA ILE A 29 -9.91 -0.99 -4.90
C ILE A 29 -10.45 -0.55 -6.25
N ARG A 30 -11.51 0.27 -6.23
CA ARG A 30 -12.04 0.83 -7.47
C ARG A 30 -11.16 2.00 -7.91
N LEU A 31 -10.88 2.08 -9.21
CA LEU A 31 -10.04 3.12 -9.79
C LEU A 31 -10.66 4.52 -9.63
N ASN A 32 -11.99 4.61 -9.50
CA ASN A 32 -12.71 5.86 -9.22
C ASN A 32 -12.57 6.36 -7.78
N GLU A 33 -11.98 5.57 -6.87
CA GLU A 33 -11.56 6.04 -5.54
C GLU A 33 -10.31 6.93 -5.61
N SER A 34 -9.75 7.15 -6.80
CA SER A 34 -8.61 8.04 -7.00
C SER A 34 -9.04 9.52 -6.91
N PRO A 35 -8.37 10.35 -6.10
CA PRO A 35 -7.22 10.02 -5.26
C PRO A 35 -7.64 9.37 -3.93
N LEU A 36 -6.96 8.28 -3.56
CA LEU A 36 -7.28 7.47 -2.37
C LEU A 36 -6.49 7.96 -1.15
N SER A 37 -7.18 8.42 -0.11
CA SER A 37 -6.55 8.69 1.20
C SER A 37 -6.46 7.43 2.05
N LEU A 38 -5.23 7.02 2.40
CA LEU A 38 -4.92 5.76 3.06
C LEU A 38 -4.04 6.00 4.30
N GLY A 39 -4.50 5.52 5.45
CA GLY A 39 -3.65 5.25 6.60
C GLY A 39 -3.08 3.84 6.54
N LEU A 40 -1.76 3.70 6.52
CA LEU A 40 -1.09 2.40 6.51
C LEU A 40 -0.41 2.14 7.85
N GLN A 41 -0.78 1.03 8.46
CA GLN A 41 -0.15 0.48 9.66
C GLN A 41 0.49 -0.87 9.33
N TRP A 42 1.46 -1.27 10.14
CA TRP A 42 2.14 -2.56 9.99
C TRP A 42 2.40 -3.22 11.34
N LYS A 43 2.42 -4.54 11.36
CA LYS A 43 2.77 -5.36 12.52
C LYS A 43 3.59 -6.58 12.11
N GLU A 44 4.45 -7.09 12.97
CA GLU A 44 5.25 -8.29 12.67
C GLU A 44 4.37 -9.55 12.67
N LEU A 45 3.76 -9.84 13.82
CA LEU A 45 2.89 -11.00 14.03
C LEU A 45 1.45 -10.57 14.31
N ASP A 46 0.55 -11.54 14.41
CA ASP A 46 -0.87 -11.26 14.60
C ASP A 46 -1.16 -10.57 15.95
N ASP A 47 -0.40 -10.91 16.99
CA ASP A 47 -0.51 -10.33 18.34
C ASP A 47 0.45 -9.15 18.59
N SER A 48 1.29 -8.80 17.61
CA SER A 48 2.22 -7.67 17.73
C SER A 48 1.49 -6.32 17.70
N PRO A 49 1.99 -5.30 18.41
CA PRO A 49 1.44 -3.96 18.32
C PRO A 49 1.56 -3.43 16.88
N LYS A 50 0.48 -2.81 16.40
CA LYS A 50 0.46 -2.13 15.11
C LYS A 50 1.19 -0.79 15.21
N ARG A 51 2.06 -0.50 14.26
CA ARG A 51 2.78 0.79 14.16
C ARG A 51 2.33 1.53 12.91
N LEU A 52 2.20 2.85 13.01
CA LEU A 52 1.89 3.70 11.85
C LEU A 52 3.10 3.75 10.93
N VAL A 53 2.92 3.40 9.66
CA VAL A 53 3.92 3.59 8.61
C VAL A 53 3.80 5.00 8.04
N GLY A 54 2.56 5.45 7.84
CA GLY A 54 2.23 6.80 7.43
C GLY A 54 0.81 6.90 6.88
N LYS A 55 0.42 8.14 6.60
CA LYS A 55 -0.82 8.46 5.87
C LYS A 55 -0.48 9.03 4.50
N TYR A 56 -1.24 8.65 3.49
CA TYR A 56 -0.93 8.93 2.10
C TYR A 56 -2.16 9.32 1.31
N ASN A 57 -1.97 10.14 0.29
CA ASN A 57 -2.93 10.31 -0.79
C ASN A 57 -2.35 9.69 -2.07
N LEU A 58 -3.03 8.66 -2.59
CA LEU A 58 -2.59 7.83 -3.69
C LEU A 58 -3.38 8.17 -4.96
N ASP A 59 -2.69 8.64 -5.98
CA ASP A 59 -3.26 8.81 -7.32
C ASP A 59 -3.14 7.46 -8.05
N LEU A 60 -4.23 6.69 -8.00
CA LEU A 60 -4.29 5.34 -8.54
C LEU A 60 -4.13 5.32 -10.06
N LYS A 61 -4.63 6.36 -10.75
CA LYS A 61 -4.49 6.48 -12.21
C LYS A 61 -3.02 6.64 -12.60
N SER A 62 -2.29 7.52 -11.90
CA SER A 62 -0.84 7.66 -12.10
C SER A 62 -0.07 6.38 -11.74
N LEU A 63 -0.41 5.72 -10.63
CA LEU A 63 0.22 4.46 -10.21
C LEU A 63 0.02 3.35 -11.25
N LEU A 64 -1.19 3.26 -11.82
CA LEU A 64 -1.52 2.30 -12.87
C LEU A 64 -0.77 2.61 -14.16
N ASN A 65 -0.76 3.87 -14.61
CA ASN A 65 -0.06 4.29 -15.81
C ASN A 65 1.45 3.98 -15.75
N LYS A 66 2.05 4.13 -14.56
CA LYS A 66 3.46 3.79 -14.33
C LYS A 66 3.71 2.32 -13.94
N LYS A 67 2.69 1.45 -14.01
CA LYS A 67 2.79 0.00 -13.77
C LYS A 67 3.28 -0.38 -12.37
N PHE A 68 2.94 0.39 -11.34
CA PHE A 68 3.16 -0.01 -9.94
C PHE A 68 1.98 -0.79 -9.34
N ILE A 69 0.80 -0.64 -9.94
CA ILE A 69 -0.42 -1.42 -9.66
C ILE A 69 -0.96 -1.98 -10.98
N ARG A 70 -1.90 -2.92 -10.91
CA ARG A 70 -2.52 -3.54 -12.10
C ARG A 70 -4.03 -3.62 -11.99
N ILE A 71 -4.70 -3.70 -13.13
CA ILE A 71 -6.14 -4.00 -13.21
C ILE A 71 -6.39 -5.44 -12.73
N VAL A 72 -7.54 -5.67 -12.10
CA VAL A 72 -8.02 -7.01 -11.76
C VAL A 72 -8.56 -7.67 -13.03
N ASP A 73 -8.07 -8.85 -13.35
CA ASP A 73 -8.47 -9.59 -14.56
C ASP A 73 -9.99 -9.84 -14.57
N GLY A 74 -10.66 -9.47 -15.66
CA GLY A 74 -12.12 -9.57 -15.79
C GLY A 74 -12.93 -8.50 -15.05
N CYS A 75 -12.30 -7.58 -14.31
CA CYS A 75 -12.98 -6.51 -13.57
C CYS A 75 -12.43 -5.13 -13.99
N PRO A 76 -12.79 -4.62 -15.19
CA PRO A 76 -12.37 -3.31 -15.63
C PRO A 76 -12.87 -2.24 -14.65
N GLY A 77 -11.95 -1.40 -14.16
CA GLY A 77 -12.24 -0.38 -13.15
C GLY A 77 -11.85 -0.77 -11.73
N GLU A 78 -11.39 -2.00 -11.49
CA GLU A 78 -10.75 -2.40 -10.24
C GLU A 78 -9.24 -2.59 -10.43
N VAL A 79 -8.47 -2.19 -9.42
CA VAL A 79 -7.01 -2.37 -9.39
C VAL A 79 -6.58 -3.09 -8.12
N ILE A 80 -5.46 -3.81 -8.22
CA ILE A 80 -4.78 -4.43 -7.08
C ILE A 80 -3.67 -3.49 -6.62
N LEU A 81 -3.83 -2.99 -5.41
CA LEU A 81 -2.79 -2.24 -4.70
C LEU A 81 -2.12 -3.19 -3.71
N ARG A 82 -0.83 -3.44 -3.92
CA ARG A 82 -0.03 -4.34 -3.09
C ARG A 82 1.09 -3.58 -2.41
N PHE A 83 1.16 -3.69 -1.08
CA PHE A 83 2.29 -3.28 -0.28
C PHE A 83 3.14 -4.50 0.04
N GLN A 84 4.46 -4.33 0.05
CA GLN A 84 5.39 -5.32 0.54
C GLN A 84 6.38 -4.66 1.49
N ARG A 85 6.79 -5.40 2.52
CA ARG A 85 7.96 -5.07 3.31
C ARG A 85 9.17 -5.83 2.77
N THR A 86 10.31 -5.18 2.72
CA THR A 86 11.61 -5.79 2.42
C THR A 86 12.35 -6.10 3.71
N ASP A 87 13.39 -6.94 3.64
CA ASP A 87 14.14 -7.37 4.82
C ASP A 87 14.86 -6.21 5.55
N ASP A 88 15.22 -5.14 4.83
CA ASP A 88 15.77 -3.89 5.38
C ASP A 88 14.70 -2.95 5.99
N GLY A 89 13.44 -3.39 6.00
CA GLY A 89 12.31 -2.68 6.60
C GLY A 89 11.66 -1.63 5.71
N GLN A 90 12.00 -1.51 4.43
CA GLN A 90 11.27 -0.60 3.53
C GLN A 90 9.87 -1.13 3.23
N ILE A 91 8.89 -0.24 3.23
CA ILE A 91 7.54 -0.52 2.75
C ILE A 91 7.42 0.03 1.33
N GLN A 92 7.04 -0.83 0.39
CA GLN A 92 7.00 -0.53 -1.03
C GLN A 92 5.66 -0.89 -1.65
N ILE A 93 5.28 -0.19 -2.71
CA ILE A 93 4.18 -0.59 -3.62
C ILE A 93 4.77 -1.26 -4.85
N ALA A 94 4.34 -2.48 -5.14
CA ALA A 94 4.76 -3.22 -6.33
C ALA A 94 3.75 -4.30 -6.73
N ILE A 95 3.55 -4.49 -8.03
CA ILE A 95 2.65 -5.52 -8.58
C ILE A 95 3.05 -6.92 -8.08
N ASN A 96 4.34 -7.20 -8.00
CA ASN A 96 4.93 -8.41 -7.46
C ASN A 96 6.39 -8.14 -7.02
N ARG A 97 7.06 -9.14 -6.44
CA ARG A 97 8.45 -8.99 -5.92
C ARG A 97 9.52 -8.71 -6.99
N LYS A 98 9.26 -8.99 -8.27
CA LYS A 98 10.20 -8.80 -9.38
C LYS A 98 9.94 -7.52 -10.18
N ALA A 99 8.80 -6.86 -9.97
CA ALA A 99 8.43 -5.65 -10.68
C ALA A 99 9.12 -4.42 -10.08
N PRO A 100 9.22 -3.30 -10.83
CA PRO A 100 9.58 -2.02 -10.25
C PRO A 100 8.73 -1.70 -9.02
N ALA A 101 9.40 -1.26 -7.96
CA ALA A 101 8.78 -0.99 -6.67
C ALA A 101 8.96 0.50 -6.31
N LEU A 102 7.95 1.06 -5.65
CA LEU A 102 7.96 2.44 -5.16
C LEU A 102 8.00 2.44 -3.63
N SER A 103 9.11 2.90 -3.03
CA SER A 103 9.19 3.05 -1.57
C SER A 103 8.27 4.18 -1.09
N ILE A 104 7.55 3.92 0.01
CA ILE A 104 6.59 4.87 0.59
C ILE A 104 6.80 5.10 2.09
N GLY A 105 7.58 4.26 2.76
CA GLY A 105 7.77 4.34 4.21
C GLY A 105 8.69 3.25 4.72
N VAL A 106 8.89 3.23 6.04
CA VAL A 106 9.78 2.28 6.70
C VAL A 106 9.07 1.69 7.91
N PHE A 107 9.25 0.39 8.10
CA PHE A 107 8.90 -0.35 9.30
C PHE A 107 10.12 -1.21 9.68
N LYS A 108 10.81 -0.81 10.74
CA LYS A 108 11.90 -1.60 11.33
C LYS A 108 11.31 -2.41 12.45
N ALA A 109 11.28 -3.73 12.28
CA ALA A 109 10.95 -4.69 13.34
C ALA A 109 11.79 -4.36 14.57
#